data_AF-A0A919N8K9-F1
#
_entry.id   AF-A0A919N8K9-F1
#
_cell.length_a   1.000
_cell.length_b   1.000
_cell.length_c   1.000
_cell.angle_alpha   90.00
_cell.angle_beta   90.00
_cell.angle_gamma   90.00
#
_symmetry.space_group_name_H-M   'P 1'
#
loop_
_entity.id
_entity.type
_entity.pdbx_description
1 polymer ?
#
loop_
_entity_poly.entity_id
_entity_poly.type
_entity_poly.pdbx_seq_one_letter_code
_entity_poly.pdbx_strand_id
1 'polypeptide(L)'
;MRRALVGVLVGVLLIVSACGEDKRERPSPPPAPDLSGRPKALAVQDGPFDAGPFAPPAKGAYVGAWIKPEELTHVGRLEAVGSLETSLGRRLDILNTYRRFEQMVGTSSDREFLAQGQSLMISWATGDNRSILDGEHDRLIRQQAHAIREIGRPVLLRMRWEMDRPNLRATMWSGPDYIAAWKYVREIFRQEGTGNASWVWCPTAEGFIRGDAPAFYPGDDQVDWTCVDVYAGALFQPIGELMGPFLQWAGQRPKPIIIGEFGVAKAWGSANRAAWLKDAERTFKVNRQIKAVAYFESDPEGNGPNQQFQLTGDDQAFRAFYSLAKDPYFNP
;
A
#
# COMPACT_ATOMS: atom_id res chain seq x y z
N MET A 1 -30.99 -65.61 46.84
CA MET A 1 -30.04 -64.78 47.62
C MET A 1 -28.72 -64.69 46.85
N ARG A 2 -28.38 -63.46 46.46
CA ARG A 2 -27.09 -62.90 45.96
C ARG A 2 -26.05 -63.85 45.34
N ARG A 3 -25.90 -63.80 44.01
CA ARG A 3 -24.62 -64.03 43.30
C ARG A 3 -23.86 -62.70 43.29
N ALA A 4 -22.64 -62.67 43.82
CA ALA A 4 -21.75 -61.52 43.73
C ALA A 4 -20.45 -61.97 43.04
N LEU A 5 -20.10 -61.28 41.96
CA LEU A 5 -18.87 -61.46 41.20
C LEU A 5 -17.65 -60.98 42.01
N VAL A 6 -16.55 -61.68 41.81
CA VAL A 6 -15.18 -61.32 42.18
C VAL A 6 -14.74 -60.09 41.38
N GLY A 7 -14.23 -59.07 42.06
CA GLY A 7 -13.57 -57.92 41.46
C GLY A 7 -12.29 -57.59 42.22
N VAL A 8 -11.14 -57.88 41.60
CA VAL A 8 -9.81 -57.52 42.10
C VAL A 8 -9.61 -56.02 41.91
N LEU A 9 -9.42 -55.29 43.01
CA LEU A 9 -9.16 -53.86 43.03
C LEU A 9 -7.65 -53.62 42.84
N VAL A 10 -7.26 -53.08 41.68
CA VAL A 10 -5.91 -52.54 41.46
C VAL A 10 -5.91 -51.10 41.96
N GLY A 11 -5.26 -50.87 43.10
CA GLY A 11 -5.01 -49.53 43.62
C GLY A 11 -3.87 -48.86 42.85
N VAL A 12 -4.20 -47.91 41.99
CA VAL A 12 -3.21 -47.01 41.35
C VAL A 12 -2.88 -45.89 42.35
N LEU A 13 -1.60 -45.80 42.72
CA LEU A 13 -1.05 -44.71 43.50
C LEU A 13 -1.05 -43.43 42.64
N LEU A 14 -1.82 -42.42 43.02
CA LEU A 14 -1.76 -41.08 42.43
C LEU A 14 -0.48 -40.38 42.90
N ILE A 15 0.54 -40.36 42.04
CA ILE A 15 1.69 -39.46 42.20
C ILE A 15 1.25 -38.07 41.73
N VAL A 16 1.04 -37.16 42.68
CA VAL A 16 0.88 -35.73 42.40
C VAL A 16 2.25 -35.21 41.97
N SER A 17 2.50 -35.17 40.66
CA SER A 17 3.63 -34.42 40.11
C SER A 17 3.30 -32.94 40.20
N ALA A 18 3.97 -32.24 41.11
CA ALA A 18 4.05 -30.80 41.10
C ALA A 18 4.84 -30.36 39.85
N CYS A 19 4.15 -30.07 38.75
CA CYS A 19 4.74 -29.32 37.65
C CYS A 19 4.92 -27.88 38.13
N GLY A 20 6.14 -27.54 38.58
CA GLY A 20 6.55 -26.16 38.70
C GLY A 20 6.46 -25.51 37.32
N GLU A 21 5.64 -24.48 37.19
CA GLU A 21 5.70 -23.57 36.05
C GLU A 21 7.07 -22.90 36.06
N ASP A 22 7.98 -23.41 35.23
CA ASP A 22 9.14 -22.67 34.77
C ASP A 22 8.61 -21.41 34.07
N LYS A 23 8.51 -20.32 34.83
CA LYS A 23 8.38 -18.96 34.28
C LYS A 23 9.68 -18.66 33.53
N ARG A 24 9.80 -19.20 32.31
CA ARG A 24 10.73 -18.64 31.33
C ARG A 24 10.33 -17.17 31.19
N GLU A 25 11.16 -16.29 31.74
CA GLU A 25 11.08 -14.85 31.51
C GLU A 25 10.93 -14.66 30.01
N ARG A 26 9.77 -14.15 29.59
CA ARG A 26 9.60 -13.72 28.20
C ARG A 26 10.65 -12.63 27.99
N PRO A 27 11.53 -12.74 26.98
CA PRO A 27 12.51 -11.70 26.72
C PRO A 27 11.79 -10.36 26.64
N SER A 28 12.32 -9.36 27.35
CA SER A 28 11.75 -8.02 27.31
C SER A 28 11.65 -7.57 25.86
N PRO A 29 10.51 -6.99 25.44
CA PRO A 29 10.39 -6.50 24.08
C PRO A 29 11.53 -5.50 23.81
N PRO A 30 12.10 -5.51 22.60
CA PRO A 30 13.17 -4.58 22.25
C PRO A 30 12.68 -3.14 22.51
N PRO A 31 13.58 -2.24 22.95
CA PRO A 31 13.21 -0.85 23.14
C PRO A 31 12.62 -0.29 21.84
N ALA A 32 11.63 0.59 21.98
CA ALA A 32 11.04 1.26 20.83
C ALA A 32 12.15 1.99 20.03
N PRO A 33 12.14 1.89 18.69
CA PRO A 33 13.16 2.52 17.87
C PRO A 33 13.17 4.04 18.05
N ASP A 34 14.34 4.65 17.87
CA ASP A 34 14.47 6.11 17.89
C ASP A 34 13.92 6.73 16.59
N LEU A 35 12.72 7.28 16.68
CA LEU A 35 12.08 8.02 15.60
C LEU A 35 12.54 9.50 15.52
N SER A 36 13.42 9.96 16.40
CA SER A 36 13.93 11.35 16.41
C SER A 36 15.17 11.53 15.56
N GLY A 37 15.89 10.43 15.25
CA GLY A 37 17.05 10.41 14.38
C GLY A 37 16.81 11.11 13.04
N ARG A 38 17.89 11.65 12.45
CA ARG A 38 17.83 12.32 11.14
C ARG A 38 17.59 11.29 10.03
N PRO A 39 16.52 11.42 9.22
CA PRO A 39 16.28 10.48 8.13
C PRO A 39 17.39 10.51 7.07
N LYS A 40 17.67 9.36 6.47
CA LYS A 40 18.64 9.23 5.38
C LYS A 40 18.05 9.77 4.07
N ALA A 41 18.85 10.53 3.34
CA ALA A 41 18.53 11.04 2.02
C ALA A 41 19.13 10.08 0.96
N LEU A 42 18.34 9.11 0.51
CA LEU A 42 18.74 8.03 -0.40
C LEU A 42 18.27 8.29 -1.84
N ALA A 43 17.03 8.74 -2.00
CA ALA A 43 16.44 9.06 -3.30
C ALA A 43 16.28 10.58 -3.43
N VAL A 44 17.31 11.24 -3.96
CA VAL A 44 17.45 12.72 -3.88
C VAL A 44 17.43 13.45 -5.23
N GLN A 45 17.24 12.74 -6.34
CA GLN A 45 17.18 13.39 -7.65
C GLN A 45 15.99 14.35 -7.73
N ASP A 46 16.14 15.45 -8.47
CA ASP A 46 15.08 16.46 -8.66
C ASP A 46 14.38 16.36 -10.01
N GLY A 47 14.83 15.44 -10.87
CA GLY A 47 14.40 15.30 -12.26
C GLY A 47 15.39 15.91 -13.26
N PRO A 48 15.01 15.99 -14.56
CA PRO A 48 13.71 15.62 -15.11
C PRO A 48 13.39 14.14 -14.91
N PHE A 49 12.10 13.82 -14.78
CA PHE A 49 11.63 12.45 -14.58
C PHE A 49 10.86 11.95 -15.81
N ASP A 50 11.07 10.68 -16.15
CA ASP A 50 10.32 9.98 -17.18
C ASP A 50 9.01 9.44 -16.58
N ALA A 51 8.04 10.34 -16.37
CA ALA A 51 6.86 10.12 -15.52
C ALA A 51 5.56 9.77 -16.26
N GLY A 52 5.61 9.55 -17.58
CA GLY A 52 4.42 9.33 -18.40
C GLY A 52 3.49 10.56 -18.42
N PRO A 53 2.17 10.37 -18.66
CA PRO A 53 1.22 11.48 -18.77
C PRO A 53 0.91 12.19 -17.44
N PHE A 54 1.13 11.55 -16.29
CA PHE A 54 0.88 12.11 -14.97
C PHE A 54 2.16 12.76 -14.44
N ALA A 55 2.24 14.08 -14.59
CA ALA A 55 3.44 14.83 -14.25
C ALA A 55 3.65 14.92 -12.72
N PRO A 56 4.88 14.71 -12.22
CA PRO A 56 5.21 15.02 -10.84
C PRO A 56 5.23 16.53 -10.63
N PRO A 57 5.00 17.01 -9.39
CA PRO A 57 5.12 18.43 -9.10
C PRO A 57 6.60 18.85 -9.17
N ALA A 58 6.86 20.06 -9.65
CA ALA A 58 8.23 20.59 -9.79
C ALA A 58 8.95 20.72 -8.43
N LYS A 59 8.19 20.97 -7.37
CA LYS A 59 8.65 21.00 -5.98
C LYS A 59 7.64 20.27 -5.11
N GLY A 60 8.10 19.70 -4.01
CA GLY A 60 7.19 19.02 -3.09
C GLY A 60 6.70 17.68 -3.59
N ALA A 61 5.58 17.22 -3.01
CA ALA A 61 4.91 15.97 -3.32
C ALA A 61 3.39 16.12 -3.20
N TYR A 62 2.65 15.37 -4.00
CA TYR A 62 1.20 15.24 -3.85
C TYR A 62 0.84 14.45 -2.59
N VAL A 63 -0.29 14.77 -1.97
CA VAL A 63 -0.89 13.99 -0.88
C VAL A 63 -2.16 13.33 -1.36
N GLY A 64 -2.25 12.03 -1.12
CA GLY A 64 -3.42 11.25 -1.38
C GLY A 64 -3.79 10.33 -0.23
N ALA A 65 -4.86 9.58 -0.45
CA ALA A 65 -5.24 8.49 0.43
C ALA A 65 -6.12 7.47 -0.31
N TRP A 66 -6.14 6.24 0.21
CA TRP A 66 -7.33 5.40 0.14
C TRP A 66 -8.15 5.65 1.41
N ILE A 67 -9.45 5.86 1.26
CA ILE A 67 -10.38 5.99 2.37
C ILE A 67 -11.43 4.90 2.22
N LYS A 68 -11.49 3.97 3.18
CA LYS A 68 -12.51 2.90 3.15
C LYS A 68 -13.87 3.52 3.48
N PRO A 69 -14.84 3.50 2.55
CA PRO A 69 -16.19 3.92 2.88
C PRO A 69 -16.91 2.86 3.71
N GLU A 70 -17.93 3.26 4.47
CA GLU A 70 -18.80 2.32 5.17
C GLU A 70 -19.48 1.37 4.17
N GLU A 71 -19.96 1.93 3.06
CA GLU A 71 -20.51 1.19 1.94
C GLU A 71 -19.77 1.52 0.64
N LEU A 72 -19.48 0.49 -0.17
CA LEU A 72 -18.84 0.64 -1.49
C LEU A 72 -19.83 1.13 -2.58
N THR A 73 -20.63 2.15 -2.25
CA THR A 73 -21.58 2.83 -3.14
C THR A 73 -21.00 4.17 -3.65
N HIS A 74 -21.72 4.86 -4.55
CA HIS A 74 -21.31 6.21 -4.96
C HIS A 74 -21.36 7.18 -3.77
N VAL A 75 -22.47 7.18 -3.03
CA VAL A 75 -22.69 8.07 -1.87
C VAL A 75 -21.66 7.80 -0.78
N GLY A 76 -21.46 6.54 -0.39
CA GLY A 76 -20.50 6.19 0.66
C GLY A 76 -19.06 6.59 0.33
N ARG A 77 -18.65 6.49 -0.95
CA ARG A 77 -17.34 6.98 -1.39
C ARG A 77 -17.22 8.50 -1.28
N LEU A 78 -18.23 9.25 -1.71
CA LEU A 78 -18.21 10.72 -1.61
C LEU A 78 -18.19 11.18 -0.16
N GLU A 79 -18.98 10.53 0.70
CA GLU A 79 -19.04 10.84 2.13
C GLU A 79 -17.69 10.57 2.82
N ALA A 80 -17.09 9.41 2.56
CA ALA A 80 -15.81 9.05 3.15
C ALA A 80 -14.68 10.03 2.76
N VAL A 81 -14.58 10.37 1.47
CA VAL A 81 -13.60 11.35 0.98
C VAL A 81 -13.91 12.74 1.54
N GLY A 82 -15.16 13.19 1.44
CA GLY A 82 -15.57 14.53 1.88
C GLY A 82 -15.37 14.75 3.39
N SER A 83 -15.61 13.73 4.20
CA SER A 83 -15.38 13.78 5.65
C SER A 83 -13.90 13.96 6.00
N LEU A 84 -13.01 13.19 5.35
CA LEU A 84 -11.57 13.32 5.54
C LEU A 84 -11.07 14.69 5.06
N GLU A 85 -11.45 15.12 3.84
CA GLU A 85 -11.05 16.42 3.29
C GLU A 85 -11.54 17.60 4.14
N THR A 86 -12.75 17.51 4.69
CA THR A 86 -13.29 18.49 5.64
C THR A 86 -12.43 18.56 6.90
N SER A 87 -12.07 17.41 7.46
CA SER A 87 -11.23 17.31 8.67
C SER A 87 -9.80 17.80 8.42
N LEU A 88 -9.26 17.60 7.22
CA LEU A 88 -7.96 18.14 6.80
C LEU A 88 -8.02 19.64 6.44
N GLY A 89 -9.22 20.17 6.15
CA GLY A 89 -9.40 21.51 5.61
C GLY A 89 -8.66 21.71 4.29
N ARG A 90 -8.54 20.67 3.48
CA ARG A 90 -7.99 20.69 2.10
C ARG A 90 -8.51 19.49 1.32
N ARG A 91 -8.52 19.60 0.00
CA ARG A 91 -8.70 18.44 -0.88
C ARG A 91 -7.42 17.62 -0.97
N LEU A 92 -7.58 16.32 -1.20
CA LEU A 92 -6.48 15.44 -1.56
C LEU A 92 -6.13 15.63 -3.03
N ASP A 93 -4.85 15.50 -3.38
CA ASP A 93 -4.40 15.61 -4.77
C ASP A 93 -4.70 14.31 -5.54
N ILE A 94 -4.52 13.17 -4.86
CA ILE A 94 -4.67 11.83 -5.41
C ILE A 94 -5.66 11.02 -4.55
N LEU A 95 -6.67 10.44 -5.19
CA LEU A 95 -7.49 9.40 -4.57
C LEU A 95 -7.02 8.04 -5.07
N ASN A 96 -6.50 7.21 -4.17
CA ASN A 96 -6.23 5.81 -4.46
C ASN A 96 -7.55 5.05 -4.46
N THR A 97 -7.80 4.24 -5.48
CA THR A 97 -9.02 3.42 -5.62
C THR A 97 -8.64 1.99 -5.97
N TYR A 98 -9.29 1.02 -5.30
CA TYR A 98 -9.07 -0.40 -5.59
C TYR A 98 -10.13 -0.93 -6.54
N ARG A 99 -9.68 -1.66 -7.55
CA ARG A 99 -10.51 -2.33 -8.55
C ARG A 99 -10.10 -3.78 -8.63
N ARG A 100 -11.06 -4.69 -8.45
CA ARG A 100 -10.92 -6.07 -8.94
C ARG A 100 -10.80 -6.07 -10.46
N PHE A 101 -10.34 -7.16 -11.04
CA PHE A 101 -10.05 -7.23 -12.47
C PHE A 101 -11.24 -6.79 -13.33
N GLU A 102 -12.44 -7.22 -12.96
CA GLU A 102 -13.71 -6.95 -13.64
C GLU A 102 -14.32 -5.57 -13.34
N GLN A 103 -13.79 -4.83 -12.37
CA GLN A 103 -14.36 -3.56 -11.92
C GLN A 103 -13.81 -2.39 -12.73
N MET A 104 -14.61 -1.95 -13.71
CA MET A 104 -14.29 -0.82 -14.57
C MET A 104 -14.12 0.50 -13.81
N VAL A 105 -13.26 1.37 -14.36
CA VAL A 105 -13.16 2.79 -13.95
C VAL A 105 -14.22 3.62 -14.66
N GLY A 106 -14.28 4.92 -14.37
CA GLY A 106 -15.30 5.81 -14.94
C GLY A 106 -16.66 5.58 -14.27
N THR A 107 -16.65 5.17 -13.01
CA THR A 107 -17.86 5.15 -12.17
C THR A 107 -18.36 6.57 -11.89
N SER A 108 -19.59 6.73 -11.39
CA SER A 108 -20.10 8.04 -11.01
C SER A 108 -19.25 8.73 -9.95
N SER A 109 -18.66 7.98 -9.00
CA SER A 109 -17.71 8.54 -8.03
C SER A 109 -16.40 8.98 -8.70
N ASP A 110 -15.88 8.20 -9.66
CA ASP A 110 -14.65 8.59 -10.37
C ASP A 110 -14.85 9.91 -11.10
N ARG A 111 -15.96 10.06 -11.83
CA ARG A 111 -16.31 11.28 -12.55
C ARG A 111 -16.45 12.49 -11.62
N GLU A 112 -17.07 12.31 -10.46
CA GLU A 112 -17.27 13.38 -9.48
C GLU A 112 -15.92 13.82 -8.87
N PHE A 113 -15.09 12.87 -8.43
CA PHE A 113 -13.74 13.17 -7.95
C PHE A 113 -12.90 13.86 -9.01
N LEU A 114 -12.97 13.38 -10.25
CA LEU A 114 -12.28 14.03 -11.35
C LEU A 114 -12.81 15.47 -11.56
N ALA A 115 -14.13 15.68 -11.57
CA ALA A 115 -14.72 17.02 -11.73
C ALA A 115 -14.33 17.99 -10.60
N GLN A 116 -14.06 17.46 -9.41
CA GLN A 116 -13.59 18.20 -8.25
C GLN A 116 -12.09 18.51 -8.24
N GLY A 117 -11.35 18.06 -9.26
CA GLY A 117 -9.94 18.38 -9.48
C GLY A 117 -8.97 17.34 -8.92
N GLN A 118 -9.46 16.30 -8.23
CA GLN A 118 -8.61 15.19 -7.80
C GLN A 118 -8.15 14.35 -9.01
N SER A 119 -6.99 13.71 -8.82
CA SER A 119 -6.46 12.69 -9.72
C SER A 119 -6.70 11.31 -9.15
N LEU A 120 -6.74 10.29 -10.01
CA LEU A 120 -6.95 8.91 -9.58
C LEU A 120 -5.65 8.10 -9.65
N MET A 121 -5.32 7.43 -8.56
CA MET A 121 -4.47 6.25 -8.60
C MET A 121 -5.36 5.00 -8.59
N ILE A 122 -5.30 4.24 -9.66
CA ILE A 122 -6.15 3.07 -9.91
C ILE A 122 -5.32 1.83 -9.58
N SER A 123 -5.54 1.29 -8.39
CA SER A 123 -4.98 0.01 -7.95
C SER A 123 -5.80 -1.13 -8.55
N TRP A 124 -5.34 -1.64 -9.70
CA TRP A 124 -6.06 -2.63 -10.49
C TRP A 124 -5.53 -4.04 -10.24
N ALA A 125 -6.31 -4.85 -9.54
CA ALA A 125 -5.98 -6.22 -9.18
C ALA A 125 -6.27 -7.15 -10.35
N THR A 126 -5.34 -7.19 -11.30
CA THR A 126 -5.39 -8.12 -12.42
C THR A 126 -5.31 -9.57 -11.94
N GLY A 127 -5.71 -10.50 -12.81
CA GLY A 127 -5.81 -11.93 -12.53
C GLY A 127 -4.47 -12.67 -12.52
N ASP A 128 -4.57 -13.98 -12.74
CA ASP A 128 -3.42 -14.87 -12.90
C ASP A 128 -2.58 -14.47 -14.13
N ASN A 129 -1.25 -14.40 -13.96
CA ASN A 129 -0.37 -13.93 -15.02
C ASN A 129 -0.35 -14.84 -16.25
N ARG A 130 -0.52 -16.15 -16.08
CA ARG A 130 -0.51 -17.09 -17.21
C ARG A 130 -1.84 -17.06 -17.95
N SER A 131 -2.96 -17.01 -17.26
CA SER A 131 -4.26 -16.75 -17.90
C SER A 131 -4.29 -15.43 -18.69
N ILE A 132 -3.62 -14.39 -18.19
CA ILE A 132 -3.44 -13.14 -18.94
C ILE A 132 -2.62 -13.37 -20.21
N LEU A 133 -1.50 -14.08 -20.11
CA LEU A 133 -0.62 -14.37 -21.25
C LEU A 133 -1.25 -15.31 -22.29
N ASP A 134 -2.17 -16.17 -21.86
CA ASP A 134 -2.98 -17.04 -22.72
C ASP A 134 -4.12 -16.28 -23.41
N GLY A 135 -4.27 -14.97 -23.15
CA GLY A 135 -5.27 -14.10 -23.77
C GLY A 135 -6.69 -14.28 -23.22
N GLU A 136 -6.88 -15.02 -22.12
CA GLU A 136 -8.22 -15.31 -21.56
C GLU A 136 -8.95 -14.03 -21.12
N HIS A 137 -8.20 -12.97 -20.81
CA HIS A 137 -8.70 -11.72 -20.28
C HIS A 137 -8.61 -10.54 -21.26
N ASP A 138 -8.25 -10.79 -22.51
CA ASP A 138 -8.02 -9.79 -23.55
C ASP A 138 -9.16 -8.79 -23.72
N ARG A 139 -10.40 -9.32 -23.80
CA ARG A 139 -11.60 -8.50 -23.93
C ARG A 139 -11.76 -7.55 -22.73
N LEU A 140 -11.51 -8.06 -21.53
CA LEU A 140 -11.64 -7.29 -20.30
C LEU A 140 -10.55 -6.21 -20.21
N ILE A 141 -9.31 -6.55 -20.57
CA ILE A 141 -8.19 -5.61 -20.59
C ILE A 141 -8.46 -4.47 -21.59
N ARG A 142 -8.96 -4.79 -22.80
CA ARG A 142 -9.36 -3.77 -23.79
C ARG A 142 -10.48 -2.86 -23.29
N GLN A 143 -11.49 -3.42 -22.63
CA GLN A 143 -12.57 -2.62 -22.01
C GLN A 143 -12.03 -1.68 -20.93
N GLN A 144 -11.12 -2.15 -20.08
CA GLN A 144 -10.51 -1.33 -19.05
C GLN A 144 -9.64 -0.21 -19.66
N ALA A 145 -8.85 -0.54 -20.71
CA ALA A 145 -8.06 0.45 -21.45
C ALA A 145 -8.96 1.53 -22.04
N HIS A 146 -10.05 1.14 -22.70
CA HIS A 146 -11.06 2.06 -23.21
C HIS A 146 -11.64 2.97 -22.12
N ALA A 147 -12.05 2.39 -20.98
CA ALA A 147 -12.61 3.15 -19.86
C ALA A 147 -11.60 4.16 -19.29
N ILE A 148 -10.31 3.81 -19.24
CA ILE A 148 -9.25 4.74 -18.84
C ILE A 148 -9.08 5.84 -19.89
N ARG A 149 -9.10 5.50 -21.19
CA ARG A 149 -9.02 6.48 -22.28
C ARG A 149 -10.16 7.50 -22.21
N GLU A 150 -11.37 7.06 -21.92
CA GLU A 150 -12.57 7.91 -21.78
C GLU A 150 -12.50 8.90 -20.60
N ILE A 151 -11.64 8.67 -19.60
CA ILE A 151 -11.39 9.66 -18.54
C ILE A 151 -10.84 10.95 -19.13
N GLY A 152 -10.09 10.89 -20.24
CA GLY A 152 -9.60 12.06 -20.98
C GLY A 152 -8.56 12.90 -20.23
N ARG A 153 -8.08 12.43 -19.07
CA ARG A 153 -7.07 13.09 -18.25
C ARG A 153 -6.02 12.09 -17.76
N PRO A 154 -4.80 12.55 -17.41
CA PRO A 154 -3.80 11.68 -16.82
C PRO A 154 -4.28 10.98 -15.55
N VAL A 155 -4.02 9.68 -15.45
CA VAL A 155 -4.23 8.87 -14.26
C VAL A 155 -2.99 8.05 -13.93
N LEU A 156 -2.86 7.64 -12.68
CA LEU A 156 -1.86 6.68 -12.23
C LEU A 156 -2.49 5.29 -12.26
N LEU A 157 -1.94 4.35 -13.03
CA LEU A 157 -2.41 2.96 -13.10
C LEU A 157 -1.42 2.05 -12.37
N ARG A 158 -1.82 1.62 -11.18
CA ARG A 158 -1.04 0.73 -10.31
C ARG A 158 -1.50 -0.72 -10.52
N MET A 159 -1.00 -1.31 -11.60
CA MET A 159 -1.33 -2.68 -11.99
C MET A 159 -0.68 -3.67 -11.04
N ARG A 160 -1.49 -4.57 -10.46
CA ARG A 160 -1.03 -5.72 -9.68
C ARG A 160 0.10 -5.37 -8.71
N TRP A 161 -0.18 -4.43 -7.82
CA TRP A 161 0.71 -4.04 -6.74
C TRP A 161 0.94 -5.19 -5.77
N GLU A 162 2.03 -5.07 -4.99
CA GLU A 162 2.49 -6.02 -3.98
C GLU A 162 2.65 -7.44 -4.52
N MET A 163 3.02 -7.55 -5.79
CA MET A 163 3.23 -8.82 -6.50
C MET A 163 4.24 -9.74 -5.81
N ASP A 164 5.12 -9.16 -4.98
CA ASP A 164 6.14 -9.86 -4.22
C ASP A 164 5.60 -10.54 -2.94
N ARG A 165 4.34 -10.29 -2.53
CA ARG A 165 3.79 -10.91 -1.31
C ARG A 165 3.73 -12.44 -1.43
N PRO A 166 4.13 -13.19 -0.38
CA PRO A 166 4.13 -14.65 -0.43
C PRO A 166 2.78 -15.29 -0.78
N ASN A 167 1.66 -14.70 -0.33
CA ASN A 167 0.32 -15.22 -0.61
C ASN A 167 -0.15 -14.98 -2.06
N LEU A 168 0.60 -14.22 -2.86
CA LEU A 168 0.29 -13.95 -4.27
C LEU A 168 1.12 -14.81 -5.23
N ARG A 169 2.06 -15.63 -4.72
CA ARG A 169 2.93 -16.49 -5.55
C ARG A 169 2.16 -17.38 -6.53
N ALA A 170 1.00 -17.89 -6.13
CA ALA A 170 0.19 -18.77 -6.98
C ALA A 170 -0.40 -18.06 -8.20
N THR A 171 -0.70 -16.76 -8.11
CA THR A 171 -1.21 -15.97 -9.25
C THR A 171 -0.09 -15.28 -10.03
N MET A 172 1.03 -15.01 -9.37
CA MET A 172 2.17 -14.37 -10.00
C MET A 172 3.10 -15.34 -10.74
N TRP A 173 3.15 -16.60 -10.31
CA TRP A 173 4.02 -17.68 -10.75
C TRP A 173 5.51 -17.41 -10.56
N SER A 174 6.04 -16.38 -11.21
CA SER A 174 7.44 -15.98 -11.14
C SER A 174 7.60 -14.50 -11.50
N GLY A 175 8.77 -13.94 -11.19
CA GLY A 175 9.16 -12.60 -11.69
C GLY A 175 9.04 -12.48 -13.21
N PRO A 176 9.61 -13.42 -13.99
CA PRO A 176 9.45 -13.44 -15.45
C PRO A 176 7.98 -13.52 -15.92
N ASP A 177 7.13 -14.34 -15.31
CA ASP A 177 5.70 -14.43 -15.66
C ASP A 177 5.00 -13.08 -15.43
N TYR A 178 5.30 -12.41 -14.30
CA TYR A 178 4.78 -11.07 -14.02
C TYR A 178 5.26 -10.01 -15.01
N ILE A 179 6.56 -10.00 -15.32
CA ILE A 179 7.14 -9.06 -16.28
C ILE A 179 6.52 -9.25 -17.67
N ALA A 180 6.31 -10.50 -18.09
CA ALA A 180 5.66 -10.82 -19.34
C ALA A 180 4.20 -10.33 -19.35
N ALA A 181 3.43 -10.63 -18.30
CA ALA A 181 2.04 -10.17 -18.18
C ALA A 181 1.93 -8.64 -18.16
N TRP A 182 2.83 -7.94 -17.45
CA TRP A 182 2.90 -6.47 -17.44
C TRP A 182 3.08 -5.91 -18.84
N LYS A 183 4.08 -6.41 -19.58
CA LYS A 183 4.36 -5.96 -20.96
C LYS A 183 3.19 -6.27 -21.89
N TYR A 184 2.54 -7.42 -21.71
CA TYR A 184 1.37 -7.83 -22.49
C TYR A 184 0.17 -6.89 -22.29
N VAL A 185 -0.19 -6.61 -21.04
CA VAL A 185 -1.29 -5.69 -20.71
C VAL A 185 -0.97 -4.27 -21.21
N ARG A 186 0.26 -3.79 -21.03
CA ARG A 186 0.69 -2.47 -21.52
C ARG A 186 0.65 -2.35 -23.04
N GLU A 187 0.99 -3.43 -23.76
CA GLU A 187 0.87 -3.49 -25.21
C GLU A 187 -0.60 -3.41 -25.67
N ILE A 188 -1.53 -4.10 -24.99
CA ILE A 188 -2.97 -3.97 -25.28
C ILE A 188 -3.44 -2.52 -25.08
N PHE A 189 -3.03 -1.86 -23.98
CA PHE A 189 -3.34 -0.44 -23.75
C PHE A 189 -2.82 0.46 -24.87
N ARG A 190 -1.61 0.19 -25.37
CA ARG A 190 -1.03 0.90 -26.52
C ARG A 190 -1.84 0.67 -27.80
N GLN A 191 -2.27 -0.56 -28.07
CA GLN A 191 -3.12 -0.90 -29.22
C GLN A 191 -4.48 -0.21 -29.17
N GLU A 192 -5.06 -0.09 -27.97
CA GLU A 192 -6.30 0.66 -27.72
C GLU A 192 -6.09 2.19 -27.70
N GLY A 193 -4.88 2.69 -27.96
CA GLY A 193 -4.59 4.13 -27.97
C GLY A 193 -4.78 4.81 -26.62
N THR A 194 -4.62 4.08 -25.51
CA THR A 194 -4.80 4.59 -24.15
C THR A 194 -3.53 5.28 -23.67
N GLY A 195 -3.34 6.53 -24.08
CA GLY A 195 -2.12 7.32 -23.81
C GLY A 195 -2.14 8.13 -22.51
N ASN A 196 -3.23 8.11 -21.74
CA ASN A 196 -3.42 8.92 -20.53
C ASN A 196 -3.17 8.14 -19.21
N ALA A 197 -2.62 6.93 -19.28
CA ALA A 197 -2.22 6.15 -18.11
C ALA A 197 -0.72 6.25 -17.84
N SER A 198 -0.33 6.62 -16.62
CA SER A 198 1.04 6.47 -16.12
C SER A 198 1.16 5.18 -15.32
N TRP A 199 2.08 4.32 -15.70
CA TRP A 199 2.23 2.99 -15.13
C TRP A 199 3.02 3.01 -13.83
N VAL A 200 2.39 2.56 -12.74
CA VAL A 200 2.95 2.57 -11.37
C VAL A 200 3.32 1.15 -10.95
N TRP A 201 4.62 0.87 -10.82
CA TRP A 201 5.11 -0.42 -10.34
C TRP A 201 5.37 -0.36 -8.84
N CYS A 202 4.60 -1.12 -8.05
CA CYS A 202 4.53 -0.94 -6.60
C CYS A 202 4.63 -2.26 -5.82
N PRO A 203 5.83 -2.73 -5.43
CA PRO A 203 6.01 -3.83 -4.47
C PRO A 203 5.86 -3.36 -3.01
N THR A 204 5.93 -4.33 -2.09
CA THR A 204 6.04 -4.06 -0.65
C THR A 204 7.46 -3.66 -0.24
N ALA A 205 7.58 -2.88 0.84
CA ALA A 205 8.84 -2.65 1.53
C ALA A 205 9.47 -3.96 2.01
N GLU A 206 8.66 -4.91 2.49
CA GLU A 206 9.10 -6.23 2.94
C GLU A 206 9.76 -7.03 1.81
N GLY A 207 9.27 -6.94 0.58
CA GLY A 207 9.90 -7.59 -0.58
C GLY A 207 11.25 -7.00 -0.92
N PHE A 208 11.43 -5.70 -0.72
CA PHE A 208 12.73 -5.06 -0.84
C PHE A 208 13.69 -5.46 0.28
N ILE A 209 13.19 -5.60 1.52
CA ILE A 209 13.97 -6.11 2.65
C ILE A 209 14.40 -7.58 2.42
N ARG A 210 13.50 -8.41 1.88
CA ARG A 210 13.81 -9.80 1.50
C ARG A 210 14.74 -9.90 0.28
N GLY A 211 14.78 -8.86 -0.55
CA GLY A 211 15.56 -8.79 -1.79
C GLY A 211 14.90 -9.46 -3.00
N ASP A 212 13.62 -9.84 -2.92
CA ASP A 212 12.91 -10.52 -4.00
C ASP A 212 12.09 -9.55 -4.89
N ALA A 213 11.71 -8.37 -4.38
CA ALA A 213 10.94 -7.39 -5.14
C ALA A 213 11.57 -6.97 -6.49
N PRO A 214 12.90 -6.70 -6.60
CA PRO A 214 13.50 -6.31 -7.89
C PRO A 214 13.34 -7.33 -9.02
N ALA A 215 13.10 -8.62 -8.70
CA ALA A 215 12.89 -9.67 -9.70
C ALA A 215 11.58 -9.51 -10.49
N PHE A 216 10.67 -8.66 -10.02
CA PHE A 216 9.40 -8.35 -10.68
C PHE A 216 9.43 -7.04 -11.49
N TYR A 217 10.57 -6.35 -11.57
CA TYR A 217 10.65 -5.05 -12.23
C TYR A 217 10.67 -5.20 -13.76
N PRO A 218 9.69 -4.62 -14.50
CA PRO A 218 9.56 -4.85 -15.95
C PRO A 218 10.52 -4.04 -16.82
N GLY A 219 11.21 -3.04 -16.25
CA GLY A 219 12.17 -2.17 -16.92
C GLY A 219 11.79 -0.68 -16.83
N ASP A 220 12.79 0.21 -16.93
CA ASP A 220 12.59 1.66 -16.89
C ASP A 220 11.74 2.17 -18.07
N ASP A 221 11.76 1.46 -19.21
CA ASP A 221 10.92 1.74 -20.38
C ASP A 221 9.44 1.32 -20.16
N GLN A 222 9.18 0.50 -19.14
CA GLN A 222 7.87 -0.06 -18.80
C GLN A 222 7.15 0.63 -17.65
N VAL A 223 7.86 1.43 -16.87
CA VAL A 223 7.37 2.06 -15.64
C VAL A 223 7.52 3.56 -15.71
N ASP A 224 6.44 4.27 -15.42
CA ASP A 224 6.43 5.73 -15.36
C ASP A 224 6.68 6.21 -13.93
N TRP A 225 6.17 5.50 -12.93
CA TRP A 225 6.36 5.81 -11.50
C TRP A 225 6.82 4.56 -10.74
N THR A 226 7.95 4.65 -10.06
CA THR A 226 8.33 3.63 -9.07
C THR A 226 7.56 3.84 -7.78
N CYS A 227 7.20 2.76 -7.11
CA CYS A 227 6.33 2.84 -5.95
C CYS A 227 6.73 1.83 -4.87
N VAL A 228 6.38 2.12 -3.63
CA VAL A 228 6.48 1.15 -2.53
C VAL A 228 5.29 1.30 -1.60
N ASP A 229 4.79 0.17 -1.12
CA ASP A 229 3.83 0.11 -0.02
C ASP A 229 4.59 -0.21 1.28
N VAL A 230 4.40 0.60 2.31
CA VAL A 230 5.21 0.55 3.54
C VAL A 230 4.36 0.74 4.80
N TYR A 231 4.39 -0.25 5.68
CA TYR A 231 3.58 -0.25 6.89
C TYR A 231 4.40 -0.49 8.15
N ALA A 232 4.15 0.29 9.19
CA ALA A 232 4.50 -0.10 10.56
C ALA A 232 3.38 -0.97 11.14
N GLY A 233 3.33 -2.22 10.66
CA GLY A 233 2.36 -3.25 11.03
C GLY A 233 2.81 -4.10 12.21
N ALA A 234 3.24 -5.33 11.95
CA ALA A 234 3.81 -6.23 12.96
C ALA A 234 5.22 -5.81 13.42
N LEU A 235 5.96 -5.11 12.56
CA LEU A 235 7.27 -4.53 12.85
C LEU A 235 7.13 -3.02 12.96
N PHE A 236 7.63 -2.44 14.06
CA PHE A 236 7.69 -1.00 14.26
C PHE A 236 9.13 -0.54 14.10
N GLN A 237 9.40 0.17 13.00
CA GLN A 237 10.69 0.76 12.67
C GLN A 237 10.49 2.13 12.03
N PRO A 238 11.49 3.03 12.03
CA PRO A 238 11.43 4.28 11.29
C PRO A 238 11.08 3.98 9.83
N ILE A 239 10.19 4.78 9.23
CA ILE A 239 9.70 4.49 7.87
C ILE A 239 10.84 4.49 6.85
N GLY A 240 11.83 5.39 7.02
CA GLY A 240 13.01 5.45 6.17
C GLY A 240 13.91 4.22 6.25
N GLU A 241 13.84 3.44 7.33
CA GLU A 241 14.52 2.14 7.41
C GLU A 241 13.72 1.06 6.67
N LEU A 242 12.39 1.02 6.88
CA LEU A 242 11.51 0.06 6.20
C LEU A 242 11.61 0.17 4.67
N MET A 243 11.56 1.38 4.12
CA MET A 243 11.69 1.61 2.68
C MET A 243 13.11 1.89 2.22
N GLY A 244 14.12 1.84 3.11
CA GLY A 244 15.50 2.18 2.79
C GLY A 244 16.09 1.42 1.59
N PRO A 245 15.96 0.08 1.54
CA PRO A 245 16.41 -0.70 0.39
C PRO A 245 15.70 -0.32 -0.92
N PHE A 246 14.39 -0.02 -0.86
CA PHE A 246 13.65 0.50 -2.02
C PHE A 246 14.20 1.86 -2.46
N LEU A 247 14.38 2.82 -1.56
CA LEU A 247 14.87 4.16 -1.91
C LEU A 247 16.27 4.13 -2.52
N GLN A 248 17.14 3.24 -2.03
CA GLN A 248 18.48 3.05 -2.60
C GLN A 248 18.42 2.49 -4.03
N TRP A 249 17.48 1.57 -4.29
CA TRP A 249 17.27 0.98 -5.61
C TRP A 249 16.57 1.96 -6.57
N ALA A 250 15.47 2.57 -6.15
CA ALA A 250 14.68 3.51 -6.95
C ALA A 250 15.47 4.78 -7.24
N GLY A 251 16.31 5.22 -6.31
CA GLY A 251 17.09 6.44 -6.43
C GLY A 251 18.16 6.43 -7.54
N GLN A 252 18.37 5.30 -8.22
CA GLN A 252 19.28 5.14 -9.36
C GLN A 252 18.56 5.33 -10.71
N ARG A 253 17.26 5.57 -10.71
CA ARG A 253 16.42 5.64 -11.92
C ARG A 253 15.86 7.05 -12.09
N PRO A 254 15.71 7.56 -13.31
CA PRO A 254 15.13 8.88 -13.57
C PRO A 254 13.59 8.84 -13.46
N LYS A 255 13.07 8.25 -12.40
CA LYS A 255 11.62 8.05 -12.17
C LYS A 255 11.19 8.76 -10.89
N PRO A 256 9.99 9.37 -10.88
CA PRO A 256 9.42 9.85 -9.64
C PRO A 256 9.00 8.66 -8.78
N ILE A 257 9.04 8.86 -7.47
CA ILE A 257 8.60 7.88 -6.48
C ILE A 257 7.22 8.27 -5.94
N ILE A 258 6.32 7.29 -5.87
CA ILE A 258 5.09 7.39 -5.08
C ILE A 258 5.13 6.40 -3.93
N ILE A 259 4.82 6.84 -2.71
CA ILE A 259 4.51 5.93 -1.61
C ILE A 259 3.05 5.53 -1.78
N GLY A 260 2.82 4.35 -2.36
CA GLY A 260 1.50 3.93 -2.85
C GLY A 260 0.50 3.67 -1.74
N GLU A 261 1.02 3.14 -0.64
CA GLU A 261 0.34 2.98 0.62
C GLU A 261 1.34 3.21 1.75
N PHE A 262 0.95 3.99 2.76
CA PHE A 262 1.63 3.95 4.04
C PHE A 262 0.64 3.99 5.19
N GLY A 263 1.02 3.35 6.29
CA GLY A 263 0.19 3.26 7.47
C GLY A 263 0.96 2.78 8.69
N VAL A 264 0.54 3.23 9.86
CA VAL A 264 1.03 2.74 11.15
C VAL A 264 -0.13 2.06 11.86
N ALA A 265 0.09 0.89 12.46
CA ALA A 265 -0.98 0.06 13.00
C ALA A 265 -1.50 0.54 14.35
N LYS A 266 -2.78 0.28 14.68
CA LYS A 266 -3.42 0.69 15.94
C LYS A 266 -2.75 0.05 17.16
N ALA A 267 -2.15 -1.13 16.97
CA ALA A 267 -1.39 -1.84 18.00
C ALA A 267 -0.27 -1.02 18.66
N TRP A 268 0.25 0.02 17.99
CA TRP A 268 1.34 0.84 18.52
C TRP A 268 0.87 1.98 19.42
N GLY A 269 -0.44 2.26 19.48
CA GLY A 269 -1.02 3.34 20.28
C GLY A 269 -0.78 4.73 19.69
N SER A 270 -1.67 5.66 20.04
CA SER A 270 -1.76 7.01 19.45
C SER A 270 -0.45 7.79 19.44
N ALA A 271 0.33 7.76 20.54
CA ALA A 271 1.58 8.51 20.64
C ALA A 271 2.66 8.03 19.67
N ASN A 272 2.84 6.71 19.54
CA ASN A 272 3.81 6.13 18.61
C ASN A 272 3.37 6.29 17.17
N ARG A 273 2.05 6.17 16.90
CA ARG A 273 1.47 6.45 15.57
C ARG A 273 1.76 7.89 15.14
N ALA A 274 1.53 8.85 16.04
CA ALA A 274 1.84 10.26 15.81
C ALA A 274 3.34 10.51 15.58
N ALA A 275 4.21 9.88 16.37
CA ALA A 275 5.66 9.98 16.21
C ALA A 275 6.13 9.41 14.86
N TRP A 276 5.56 8.27 14.44
CA TRP A 276 5.90 7.62 13.17
C TRP A 276 5.45 8.45 11.96
N LEU A 277 4.28 9.09 12.03
CA LEU A 277 3.82 10.01 10.98
C LEU A 277 4.71 11.26 10.85
N LYS A 278 5.23 11.78 11.97
CA LYS A 278 6.24 12.85 11.95
C LYS A 278 7.56 12.38 11.34
N ASP A 279 7.95 11.14 11.61
CA ASP A 279 9.11 10.53 10.95
C ASP A 279 8.90 10.38 9.43
N ALA A 280 7.70 10.00 9.00
CA ALA A 280 7.30 9.96 7.59
C ALA A 280 7.43 11.32 6.91
N GLU A 281 6.85 12.37 7.49
CA GLU A 281 6.97 13.73 6.96
C GLU A 281 8.44 14.13 6.72
N ARG A 282 9.30 13.97 7.73
CA ARG A 282 10.73 14.30 7.63
C ARG A 282 11.43 13.44 6.57
N THR A 283 11.14 12.15 6.54
CA THR A 283 11.77 11.20 5.60
C THR A 283 11.40 11.52 4.15
N PHE A 284 10.15 11.85 3.89
CA PHE A 284 9.67 12.22 2.56
C PHE A 284 10.32 13.52 2.07
N LYS A 285 10.48 14.53 2.94
CA LYS A 285 11.10 15.82 2.59
C LYS A 285 12.58 15.71 2.22
N VAL A 286 13.33 14.80 2.84
CA VAL A 286 14.76 14.60 2.51
C VAL A 286 14.97 13.69 1.29
N ASN A 287 13.99 12.84 0.95
CA ASN A 287 14.02 11.99 -0.23
C ASN A 287 13.20 12.61 -1.37
N ARG A 288 13.75 13.67 -1.98
CA ARG A 288 13.05 14.57 -2.92
C ARG A 288 12.56 13.93 -4.23
N GLN A 289 12.99 12.71 -4.53
CA GLN A 289 12.40 11.89 -5.60
C GLN A 289 10.99 11.40 -5.26
N ILE A 290 10.59 11.40 -3.98
CA ILE A 290 9.21 11.16 -3.56
C ILE A 290 8.38 12.36 -3.98
N LYS A 291 7.45 12.11 -4.90
CA LYS A 291 6.59 13.09 -5.55
C LYS A 291 5.10 12.86 -5.29
N ALA A 292 4.75 11.77 -4.62
CA ALA A 292 3.41 11.53 -4.10
C ALA A 292 3.45 10.58 -2.89
N VAL A 293 2.53 10.76 -1.95
CA VAL A 293 2.34 9.89 -0.79
C VAL A 293 0.85 9.61 -0.60
N ALA A 294 0.45 8.36 -0.41
CA ALA A 294 -0.95 7.99 -0.24
C ALA A 294 -1.17 7.21 1.06
N TYR A 295 -1.88 7.80 2.02
CA TYR A 295 -2.18 7.15 3.30
C TYR A 295 -3.26 6.07 3.14
N PHE A 296 -3.14 4.96 3.86
CA PHE A 296 -4.16 3.92 3.89
C PHE A 296 -5.13 4.15 5.06
N GLU A 297 -6.14 4.98 4.84
CA GLU A 297 -7.16 5.36 5.83
C GLU A 297 -8.25 4.29 5.92
N SER A 298 -7.91 3.16 6.55
CA SER A 298 -8.79 2.00 6.64
C SER A 298 -8.42 1.03 7.76
N ASP A 299 -9.46 0.40 8.31
CA ASP A 299 -9.38 -0.82 9.09
C ASP A 299 -10.05 -1.95 8.29
N PRO A 300 -9.28 -2.79 7.57
CA PRO A 300 -9.81 -3.94 6.87
C PRO A 300 -10.52 -4.89 7.85
N GLU A 301 -11.69 -5.38 7.44
CA GLU A 301 -12.49 -6.26 8.28
C GLU A 301 -11.82 -7.63 8.44
N GLY A 302 -11.95 -8.25 9.62
CA GLY A 302 -11.32 -9.54 9.93
C GLY A 302 -9.83 -9.46 10.28
N ASN A 303 -9.21 -8.28 10.14
CA ASN A 303 -7.80 -8.07 10.49
C ASN A 303 -7.62 -7.68 11.97
N GLY A 304 -6.51 -8.14 12.55
CA GLY A 304 -6.10 -7.77 13.90
C GLY A 304 -5.51 -6.36 14.02
N PRO A 305 -5.19 -5.89 15.24
CA PRO A 305 -4.75 -4.51 15.49
C PRO A 305 -3.42 -4.12 14.83
N ASN A 306 -2.61 -5.10 14.40
CA ASN A 306 -1.38 -4.89 13.61
C ASN A 306 -1.64 -4.56 12.13
N GLN A 307 -2.90 -4.61 11.72
CA GLN A 307 -3.36 -4.44 10.34
C GLN A 307 -4.58 -3.49 10.26
N GLN A 308 -4.74 -2.65 11.28
CA GLN A 308 -5.74 -1.59 11.38
C GLN A 308 -5.01 -0.25 11.37
N PHE A 309 -5.29 0.61 10.40
CA PHE A 309 -4.47 1.79 10.10
C PHE A 309 -5.24 3.11 10.16
N GLN A 310 -6.57 3.09 10.26
CA GLN A 310 -7.42 4.29 10.25
C GLN A 310 -6.98 5.32 11.30
N LEU A 311 -6.83 6.59 10.89
CA LEU A 311 -6.47 7.72 11.74
C LEU A 311 -7.67 8.46 12.30
N THR A 312 -8.79 8.44 11.58
CA THR A 312 -10.06 9.03 12.04
C THR A 312 -10.46 8.37 13.35
N GLY A 313 -10.67 9.19 14.39
CA GLY A 313 -10.91 8.72 15.76
C GLY A 313 -9.66 8.55 16.63
N ASP A 314 -8.45 8.75 16.08
CA ASP A 314 -7.19 8.80 16.82
C ASP A 314 -6.60 10.23 16.77
N ASP A 315 -7.00 11.07 17.72
CA ASP A 315 -6.65 12.50 17.74
C ASP A 315 -5.16 12.81 17.60
N GLN A 316 -4.27 12.04 18.26
CA GLN A 316 -2.84 12.34 18.21
C GLN A 316 -2.25 11.97 16.86
N ALA A 317 -2.60 10.78 16.33
CA ALA A 317 -2.10 10.33 15.05
C ALA A 317 -2.68 11.18 13.91
N PHE A 318 -3.98 11.49 13.96
CA PHE A 318 -4.63 12.36 12.98
C PHE A 318 -4.00 13.75 12.94
N ARG A 319 -3.69 14.37 14.10
CA ARG A 319 -2.99 15.68 14.12
C ARG A 319 -1.61 15.63 13.46
N ALA A 320 -0.89 14.51 13.55
CA ALA A 320 0.39 14.36 12.87
C ALA A 320 0.21 14.25 11.35
N PHE A 321 -0.77 13.47 10.88
CA PHE A 321 -1.09 13.40 9.46
C PHE A 321 -1.65 14.72 8.91
N TYR A 322 -2.49 15.42 9.67
CA TYR A 322 -2.96 16.77 9.37
C TYR A 322 -1.78 17.72 9.16
N SER A 323 -0.77 17.67 10.03
CA SER A 323 0.43 18.52 9.91
C SER A 323 1.21 18.21 8.64
N LEU A 324 1.41 16.93 8.31
CA LEU A 324 2.01 16.49 7.05
C LEU A 324 1.22 17.00 5.85
N ALA A 325 -0.09 16.78 5.83
CA ALA A 325 -0.96 17.17 4.72
C ALA A 325 -1.07 18.68 4.54
N LYS A 326 -0.83 19.49 5.58
CA LYS A 326 -0.87 20.96 5.51
C LYS A 326 0.49 21.62 5.30
N ASP A 327 1.59 20.88 5.43
CA ASP A 327 2.92 21.42 5.18
C ASP A 327 3.03 21.85 3.70
N PRO A 328 3.57 23.06 3.40
CA PRO A 328 3.67 23.56 2.03
C PRO A 328 4.43 22.65 1.05
N TYR A 329 5.33 21.80 1.54
CA TYR A 329 5.99 20.79 0.72
C TYR A 329 5.00 19.79 0.11
N PHE A 330 3.86 19.59 0.77
CA PHE A 330 2.83 18.62 0.39
C PHE A 330 1.60 19.26 -0.26
N ASN A 331 1.69 20.54 -0.62
CA ASN A 331 0.64 21.31 -1.28
C ASN A 331 1.23 22.12 -2.46
N PRO A 332 1.72 21.40 -3.50
CA PRO A 332 2.56 21.97 -4.56
C PRO A 332 1.83 22.83 -5.60
#